data_AF-A0A1B7MJ75-F1
#
_entry.id   AF-A0A1B7MJ75-F1
#
_cell.length_a   1.000
_cell.length_b   1.000
_cell.length_c   1.000
_cell.angle_alpha   90.00
_cell.angle_beta   90.00
_cell.angle_gamma   90.00
#
_symmetry.space_group_name_H-M   'P 1'
#
loop_
_entity.id
_entity.type
_entity.pdbx_description
1 polymer ?
#
loop_
_entity_poly.entity_id
_entity_poly.type
_entity_poly.pdbx_seq_one_letter_code
_entity_poly.pdbx_strand_id
1 'polypeptide(L)' 'IKFAMLPLPDSYLFHEALAGSDLVDESDLPHWDKAPPYDLPIPPNTVEEVQFTQNLLYVMHGQQLRLERE' A
#
# COMPACT_ATOMS: atom_id res chain seq x y z
N ILE A 1 19.71 -5.52 -14.52
CA ILE A 1 20.04 -4.21 -15.12
C ILE A 1 19.57 -4.05 -16.58
N LYS A 2 19.50 -5.09 -17.42
CA LYS A 2 19.11 -4.95 -18.85
C LYS A 2 17.75 -4.27 -19.13
N PHE A 3 16.74 -4.49 -18.28
CA PHE A 3 15.40 -3.93 -18.53
C PHE A 3 15.32 -2.42 -18.28
N ALA A 4 16.13 -1.87 -17.37
CA ALA A 4 16.16 -0.44 -17.08
C ALA A 4 16.82 0.41 -18.20
N MET A 5 17.43 -0.25 -19.18
CA MET A 5 18.06 0.39 -20.34
C MET A 5 17.19 0.37 -21.60
N LEU A 6 16.04 -0.31 -21.56
CA LEU A 6 15.10 -0.33 -22.68
C LEU A 6 14.33 0.99 -22.70
N PRO A 7 14.01 1.52 -23.90
CA PRO A 7 13.13 2.68 -23.99
C PRO A 7 11.76 2.36 -23.39
N LEU A 8 11.12 3.38 -22.82
CA LEU A 8 9.77 3.23 -22.31
C LEU A 8 8.81 2.85 -23.45
N PRO A 9 7.80 2.00 -23.18
CA PRO A 9 6.78 1.68 -24.17
C PRO A 9 6.03 2.94 -24.61
N ASP A 10 5.80 3.10 -25.92
CA ASP A 10 5.04 4.22 -26.49
C ASP A 10 3.57 3.83 -26.76
N SER A 11 3.01 2.95 -25.92
CA SER A 11 1.64 2.50 -26.10
C SER A 11 0.66 3.48 -25.45
N TYR A 12 -0.56 3.54 -25.99
CA TYR A 12 -1.63 4.38 -25.44
C TYR A 12 -1.85 4.13 -23.95
N LEU A 13 -1.93 2.86 -23.53
CA LEU A 13 -2.14 2.49 -22.12
C LEU A 13 -0.99 2.90 -21.21
N PHE A 14 0.25 2.92 -21.71
CA PHE A 14 1.39 3.38 -20.94
C PHE A 14 1.28 4.88 -20.64
N HIS A 15 0.91 5.69 -21.63
CA HIS A 15 0.70 7.14 -21.44
C HIS A 15 -0.52 7.45 -20.59
N GLU A 16 -1.61 6.70 -20.75
CA GLU A 16 -2.82 6.87 -19.94
C GLU A 16 -2.54 6.57 -18.46
N ALA A 17 -1.77 5.52 -18.17
CA ALA A 17 -1.35 5.18 -16.81
C ALA A 17 -0.44 6.24 -16.17
N LEU A 18 0.33 7.00 -16.97
CA LEU A 18 1.16 8.11 -16.47
C LEU A 18 0.38 9.37 -16.15
N ALA A 19 -0.83 9.53 -16.69
CA ALA A 19 -1.67 10.72 -16.54
C ALA A 19 -2.88 10.49 -15.63
N GLY A 20 -3.01 9.28 -15.07
CA GLY A 20 -4.11 8.91 -14.19
C GLY A 20 -4.15 9.71 -12.89
N SER A 21 -5.34 9.86 -12.32
CA SER A 21 -5.51 10.45 -10.98
C SER A 21 -5.15 9.47 -9.85
N ASP A 22 -4.87 8.22 -10.20
CA ASP A 22 -4.52 7.10 -9.34
C ASP A 22 -3.00 6.88 -9.24
N LEU A 23 -2.21 7.86 -9.70
CA LEU A 23 -0.77 7.86 -9.51
C LEU A 23 -0.44 7.73 -8.02
N VAL A 24 0.49 6.82 -7.73
CA VAL A 24 0.98 6.60 -6.37
C VAL A 24 1.71 7.85 -5.90
N ASP A 25 1.38 8.33 -4.71
CA ASP A 25 2.15 9.39 -4.06
C ASP A 25 3.49 8.81 -3.58
N GLU A 26 4.57 9.20 -4.27
CA GLU A 26 5.93 8.77 -3.96
C GLU A 26 6.65 9.73 -2.99
N SER A 27 5.96 10.72 -2.41
CA SER A 27 6.57 11.66 -1.46
C SER A 27 7.19 10.98 -0.23
N ASP A 28 6.66 9.83 0.16
CA ASP A 28 7.15 9.03 1.27
C ASP A 28 8.21 7.98 0.89
N LEU A 29 8.53 7.82 -0.40
CA LEU A 29 9.52 6.84 -0.86
C LEU A 29 10.90 7.01 -0.18
N PRO A 30 11.42 8.24 0.00
CA PRO A 30 12.69 8.46 0.72
C PRO A 30 12.62 8.08 2.21
N HIS A 31 11.43 8.06 2.82
CA HIS A 31 11.25 7.61 4.19
C HIS A 31 11.36 6.08 4.28
N TRP A 32 10.94 5.36 3.23
CA TRP A 32 10.98 3.89 3.18
C TRP A 32 12.39 3.34 2.90
N ASP A 33 13.27 4.13 2.29
CA ASP A 33 14.68 3.77 2.12
C ASP A 33 15.48 3.73 3.45
N LYS A 34 14.91 4.30 4.54
CA LYS A 34 15.55 4.30 5.86
C LYS A 34 15.29 2.98 6.59
N ALA A 35 16.23 2.59 7.46
CA ALA A 35 16.02 1.45 8.33
C ALA A 35 14.88 1.74 9.34
N PRO A 36 14.02 0.75 9.66
CA PRO A 36 12.97 0.94 10.65
C PRO A 36 13.56 1.23 12.04
N PRO A 37 12.81 1.90 12.95
CA PRO A 37 11.41 2.27 12.81
C PRO A 37 11.19 3.52 11.95
N TYR A 38 10.12 3.53 11.16
CA TYR A 38 9.71 4.70 10.38
C TYR A 38 9.05 5.74 11.29
N ASP A 39 9.34 7.01 11.06
CA ASP A 39 8.71 8.15 11.76
C ASP A 39 7.29 8.37 11.26
N LEU A 40 6.39 7.42 11.54
CA LEU A 40 4.98 7.52 11.19
C LEU A 40 4.21 8.28 12.27
N PRO A 41 3.22 9.11 11.90
CA PRO A 41 2.34 9.72 12.87
C PRO A 41 1.59 8.63 13.65
N ILE A 42 1.42 8.85 14.96
CA ILE A 42 0.60 7.97 15.79
C ILE A 42 -0.83 8.05 15.26
N PRO A 43 -1.48 6.92 14.92
CA PRO A 43 -2.86 6.91 14.48
C PRO A 43 -3.76 7.59 15.51
N PRO A 44 -4.79 8.33 15.08
CA PRO A 44 -5.70 8.96 16.01
C PRO A 44 -6.43 7.87 16.81
N ASN A 45 -6.58 8.08 18.13
CA ASN A 45 -7.29 7.15 18.99
C ASN A 45 -8.81 7.32 18.85
N THR A 46 -9.34 7.04 17.66
CA THR A 46 -10.77 7.03 17.39
C THR A 46 -11.32 5.61 17.45
N VAL A 47 -12.63 5.50 17.71
CA VAL A 47 -13.31 4.21 17.78
C VAL A 47 -13.24 3.49 16.43
N GLU A 48 -13.29 4.24 15.33
CA GLU A 48 -13.19 3.73 13.96
C GLU A 48 -11.82 3.11 13.69
N GLU A 49 -10.73 3.76 14.10
CA GLU A 49 -9.36 3.28 13.87
C GLU A 49 -9.07 2.00 14.68
N VAL A 50 -9.57 1.95 15.92
CA VAL A 50 -9.51 0.75 16.77
C VAL A 50 -10.26 -0.41 16.12
N GLN A 51 -11.49 -0.16 15.64
CA GLN A 51 -12.29 -1.19 14.98
C GLN A 51 -11.66 -1.66 13.66
N PHE A 52 -11.09 -0.74 12.88
CA PHE A 52 -10.37 -1.06 11.66
C PHE A 52 -9.17 -1.97 11.93
N THR A 53 -8.34 -1.60 12.91
CA THR A 53 -7.16 -2.39 13.30
C THR A 53 -7.57 -3.79 13.79
N GLN A 54 -8.64 -3.87 14.60
CA GLN A 54 -9.18 -5.14 15.06
C GLN A 54 -9.63 -6.04 13.88
N ASN A 55 -10.35 -5.47 12.92
CA ASN A 55 -10.80 -6.19 11.71
C ASN A 55 -9.62 -6.69 10.87
N LEU A 56 -8.59 -5.85 10.69
CA LEU A 56 -7.39 -6.23 9.95
C LEU A 56 -6.67 -7.40 10.63
N LEU A 57 -6.57 -7.40 11.96
CA LEU A 57 -6.01 -8.53 12.72
C LEU A 57 -6.82 -9.81 12.50
N TYR A 58 -8.16 -9.74 12.50
CA TYR A 58 -9.01 -10.90 12.21
C TYR A 58 -8.75 -11.50 10.82
N VAL A 59 -8.58 -10.65 9.81
CA VAL A 59 -8.25 -11.07 8.43
C VAL A 59 -6.86 -11.67 8.36
N MET A 60 -5.84 -11.00 8.92
CA MET A 60 -4.45 -11.44 8.88
C MET A 60 -4.22 -12.75 9.62
N HIS A 61 -4.94 -12.97 10.73
CA HIS A 61 -4.92 -14.24 11.46
C HIS A 61 -5.84 -15.31 10.85
N GLY A 62 -6.54 -15.00 9.75
CA GLY A 62 -7.47 -15.91 9.09
C GLY A 62 -8.62 -16.38 9.99
N GLN A 63 -8.94 -15.62 11.05
CA GLN A 63 -9.98 -15.99 12.00
C GLN A 63 -11.37 -15.93 11.35
N GLN A 64 -11.56 -15.01 10.40
CA GLN A 64 -12.78 -14.93 9.60
C GLN A 64 -12.99 -16.17 8.72
N LEU A 65 -11.94 -16.65 8.05
CA LEU A 65 -11.99 -17.87 7.22
C LEU A 65 -12.26 -19.16 8.03
N ARG A 66 -11.96 -19.15 9.33
CA ARG A 66 -12.26 -20.27 10.23
C ARG A 66 -13.72 -20.27 10.68
N LEU A 67 -14.28 -19.10 10.94
CA LEU A 67 -15.69 -18.94 11.32
C LEU A 67 -16.65 -19.20 10.15
N GLU A 68 -16.26 -18.91 8.91
CA GLU A 68 -17.08 -19.20 7.72
C GLU A 68 -17.06 -20.69 7.29
N ARG A 69 -16.15 -21.49 7.85
CA ARG A 69 -16.02 -22.93 7.54
C ARG A 69 -16.64 -23.86 8.58
N GLU A 70 -17.21 -23.30 9.65
CA GLU A 70 -18.05 -24.00 10.64
C GLU A 70 -19.53 -23.85 10.30
#